data_AF-A0A9Q0N211-F1
#
_entry.id   AF-A0A9Q0N211-F1
#
_cell.length_a   1.000
_cell.length_b   1.000
_cell.length_c   1.000
_cell.angle_alpha   90.00
_cell.angle_beta   90.00
_cell.angle_gamma   90.00
#
_symmetry.space_group_name_H-M   'P 1'
#
loop_
_entity.id
_entity.type
_entity.pdbx_description
1 polymer ?
#
loop_
_entity_poly.entity_id
_entity_poly.type
_entity_poly.pdbx_seq_one_letter_code
_entity_poly.pdbx_strand_id
1 'polypeptide(L)'
;MVEKIQDLNLPTAVVTRLIKDALPDGTNIGKEARIAISKAASVFIIYLSSAAINEAKKLKHKTMTPQNIFDALEEIDFENFIDPLRESLEQYKQSIKDKKASKQGSDKKEAEEETQEAEEEIQEGEEEIQ
;
A
#
# COMPACT_ATOMS: atom_id res chain seq x y z
N MET A 1 5.18 -9.04 15.23
CA MET A 1 6.31 -8.44 14.50
C MET A 1 6.76 -9.47 13.49
N VAL A 2 6.95 -9.11 12.21
CA VAL A 2 7.44 -10.06 11.20
C VAL A 2 8.89 -10.36 11.54
N GLU A 3 9.19 -11.58 11.99
CA GLU A 3 10.52 -11.92 12.47
C GLU A 3 11.48 -12.30 11.34
N LYS A 4 10.96 -12.76 10.18
CA LYS A 4 11.78 -13.17 9.03
C LYS A 4 11.15 -12.74 7.71
N ILE A 5 11.98 -12.36 6.75
CA ILE A 5 11.57 -12.06 5.36
C ILE A 5 10.82 -13.26 4.74
N GLN A 6 11.12 -14.48 5.21
CA GLN A 6 10.48 -15.72 4.79
C GLN A 6 8.99 -15.81 5.18
N ASP A 7 8.51 -14.95 6.08
CA ASP A 7 7.10 -14.91 6.50
C ASP A 7 6.29 -13.95 5.62
N LEU A 8 6.95 -13.13 4.79
CA LEU A 8 6.34 -12.17 3.87
C LEU A 8 6.15 -12.75 2.46
N ASN A 9 5.67 -13.98 2.36
CA ASN A 9 5.51 -14.62 1.05
C ASN A 9 4.25 -14.12 0.34
N LEU A 10 4.43 -13.62 -0.88
CA LEU A 10 3.33 -13.33 -1.79
C LEU A 10 2.78 -14.63 -2.40
N PRO A 11 1.48 -14.71 -2.74
CA PRO A 11 0.93 -15.89 -3.39
C PRO A 11 1.67 -16.24 -4.69
N THR A 12 2.32 -17.41 -4.72
CA THR A 12 3.17 -17.85 -5.84
C THR A 12 2.45 -17.81 -7.19
N ALA A 13 1.14 -18.10 -7.21
CA ALA A 13 0.34 -18.06 -8.43
C ALA A 13 0.24 -16.63 -9.00
N VAL A 14 0.05 -15.62 -8.14
CA VAL A 14 -0.05 -14.21 -8.53
C VAL A 14 1.29 -13.71 -9.06
N VAL A 15 2.38 -13.99 -8.33
CA VAL A 15 3.74 -13.61 -8.76
C VAL A 15 4.08 -14.27 -10.09
N THR A 16 3.77 -15.56 -10.26
CA THR A 16 4.01 -16.27 -11.52
C THR A 16 3.26 -15.66 -12.70
N ARG A 17 2.01 -15.25 -12.48
CA ARG A 17 1.20 -14.58 -13.51
C ARG A 17 1.83 -13.25 -13.90
N LEU A 18 2.16 -12.40 -12.93
CA LEU A 18 2.79 -11.10 -13.20
C LEU A 18 4.13 -11.21 -13.94
N ILE A 19 4.95 -12.21 -13.61
CA ILE A 19 6.21 -12.45 -14.34
C ILE A 19 5.93 -12.84 -15.80
N LYS A 20 4.92 -13.68 -16.06
CA LYS A 20 4.55 -14.05 -17.43
C LYS A 20 4.01 -12.88 -18.22
N ASP A 21 3.16 -12.06 -17.60
CA ASP A 21 2.58 -10.87 -18.23
C ASP A 21 3.66 -9.84 -18.63
N ALA A 22 4.82 -9.87 -17.96
CA ALA A 22 5.98 -9.03 -18.26
C ALA A 22 6.95 -9.64 -19.31
N LEU A 23 6.69 -10.85 -19.81
CA LEU A 23 7.55 -11.58 -20.74
C LEU A 23 6.82 -11.92 -22.04
N PRO A 24 7.53 -12.18 -23.15
CA PRO A 24 6.91 -12.66 -24.38
C PRO A 24 6.19 -14.00 -24.19
N ASP A 25 5.11 -14.20 -24.96
CA ASP A 25 4.36 -15.44 -24.97
C ASP A 25 5.24 -16.66 -25.22
N GLY A 26 4.98 -17.75 -24.49
CA GLY A 26 5.75 -19.00 -24.58
C GLY A 26 7.08 -19.00 -23.80
N THR A 27 7.41 -17.92 -23.09
CA THR A 27 8.62 -17.88 -22.25
C THR A 27 8.51 -18.81 -21.04
N ASN A 28 9.48 -19.71 -20.89
CA ASN A 28 9.59 -20.58 -19.71
C ASN A 28 10.38 -19.92 -18.59
N ILE A 29 9.83 -19.96 -17.38
CA ILE A 29 10.46 -19.39 -16.19
C ILE A 29 11.01 -20.53 -15.33
N GLY A 30 12.26 -20.42 -14.89
CA GLY A 30 12.87 -21.38 -13.95
C GLY A 30 12.23 -21.33 -12.56
N LYS A 31 12.25 -22.46 -11.84
CA LYS A 31 11.75 -22.51 -10.45
C LYS A 31 12.51 -21.53 -9.53
N GLU A 32 13.83 -21.51 -9.63
CA GLU A 32 14.67 -20.63 -8.82
C GLU A 32 14.44 -19.15 -9.15
N ALA A 33 14.19 -18.81 -10.42
CA ALA A 33 13.87 -17.44 -10.82
C ALA A 33 12.56 -16.95 -10.18
N ARG A 34 11.51 -17.80 -10.13
CA ARG A 34 10.25 -17.45 -9.45
C ARG A 34 10.46 -17.20 -7.96
N ILE A 35 11.25 -18.04 -7.30
CA ILE A 35 11.56 -17.91 -5.87
C ILE A 35 12.35 -16.62 -5.62
N ALA A 36 13.35 -16.34 -6.46
CA ALA A 36 14.17 -15.13 -6.37
C ALA A 36 13.33 -13.87 -6.54
N ILE A 37 12.47 -13.81 -7.56
CA ILE A 37 11.58 -12.67 -7.79
C ILE A 37 10.57 -12.51 -6.65
N SER A 38 10.00 -13.60 -6.13
CA SER A 38 9.09 -13.54 -4.98
C SER A 38 9.78 -12.94 -3.75
N LYS A 39 11.02 -13.36 -3.46
CA LYS A 39 11.81 -12.80 -2.35
C LYS A 39 12.18 -11.34 -2.60
N ALA A 40 12.58 -11.00 -3.83
CA ALA A 40 12.91 -9.63 -4.22
C ALA A 40 11.69 -8.70 -4.06
N ALA A 41 10.49 -9.16 -4.40
CA ALA A 41 9.26 -8.38 -4.21
C ALA A 41 8.99 -8.11 -2.71
N SER A 42 9.17 -9.10 -1.83
CA SER A 42 9.05 -8.88 -0.38
C SER A 42 10.07 -7.88 0.15
N VAL A 43 11.33 -7.98 -0.31
CA VAL A 43 12.39 -7.02 0.03
C VAL A 43 12.06 -5.63 -0.50
N PHE A 44 11.51 -5.52 -1.72
CA PHE A 44 11.10 -4.25 -2.32
C PHE A 44 10.03 -3.55 -1.47
N ILE A 45 9.01 -4.28 -0.98
CA ILE A 45 7.98 -3.71 -0.10
C ILE A 45 8.60 -3.13 1.17
N ILE A 46 9.53 -3.85 1.81
CA ILE A 46 10.22 -3.40 3.02
C ILE A 46 11.08 -2.16 2.71
N TYR A 47 11.83 -2.21 1.61
CA TYR A 47 12.70 -1.13 1.20
C TYR A 47 11.93 0.15 0.90
N LEU A 48 10.90 0.08 0.07
CA LEU A 48 10.04 1.22 -0.26
C LEU A 48 9.35 1.78 0.98
N SER A 49 8.83 0.91 1.86
CA SER A 49 8.22 1.35 3.12
C SER A 49 9.22 2.10 3.99
N SER A 50 10.47 1.62 4.09
CA SER A 50 11.52 2.30 4.84
C SER A 50 11.90 3.66 4.23
N ALA A 51 11.98 3.75 2.90
CA ALA A 51 12.28 5.01 2.21
C ALA A 51 11.15 6.04 2.43
N ALA A 52 9.89 5.62 2.26
CA ALA A 52 8.73 6.48 2.50
C ALA A 52 8.58 6.92 3.97
N ILE A 53 8.92 6.06 4.93
CA ILE A 53 9.00 6.43 6.35
C ILE A 53 10.09 7.50 6.56
N ASN A 54 11.23 7.40 5.88
CA ASN A 54 12.29 8.41 5.98
C ASN A 54 11.83 9.75 5.40
N GLU A 55 11.12 9.76 4.27
CA GLU A 55 10.50 10.98 3.71
C GLU A 55 9.51 11.61 4.67
N ALA A 56 8.63 10.82 5.28
CA ALA A 56 7.70 11.30 6.30
C ALA A 56 8.44 11.94 7.50
N LYS A 57 9.53 11.31 7.96
CA LYS A 57 10.37 11.83 9.06
C LYS A 57 11.09 13.12 8.68
N LYS A 58 11.60 13.26 7.44
CA LYS A 58 12.23 14.50 6.94
C LYS A 58 11.25 15.69 7.07
N LEU A 59 9.96 15.45 6.84
CA LEU A 59 8.88 16.44 6.96
C LEU A 59 8.24 16.52 8.36
N LYS A 60 8.77 15.81 9.36
CA LYS A 60 8.21 15.70 10.73
C LYS A 60 6.76 15.20 10.77
N HIS A 61 6.34 14.42 9.77
CA HIS A 61 5.04 13.79 9.77
C HIS A 61 5.06 12.56 10.69
N LYS A 62 4.04 12.44 11.54
CA LYS A 62 3.83 11.23 12.38
C LYS A 62 3.30 10.06 11.55
N THR A 63 2.58 10.34 10.47
CA THR A 63 1.92 9.37 9.61
C THR A 63 2.49 9.44 8.19
N MET A 64 2.80 8.29 7.61
CA MET A 64 3.20 8.18 6.21
C MET A 64 2.01 8.47 5.30
N THR A 65 2.20 9.38 4.34
CA THR A 65 1.17 9.77 3.36
C THR A 65 1.48 9.22 1.97
N PRO A 66 0.51 9.20 1.03
CA PRO A 66 0.78 8.82 -0.36
C PRO A 66 1.87 9.67 -1.03
N GLN A 67 1.97 10.97 -0.67
CA GLN A 67 3.01 11.84 -1.21
C GLN A 67 4.40 11.34 -0.81
N ASN A 68 4.58 10.90 0.43
CA ASN A 68 5.86 10.35 0.89
C ASN A 68 6.26 9.09 0.12
N ILE A 69 5.30 8.32 -0.39
CA ILE A 69 5.59 7.15 -1.24
C ILE A 69 6.07 7.61 -2.63
N PHE A 70 5.47 8.66 -3.21
CA PHE A 70 5.92 9.21 -4.49
C PHE A 70 7.32 9.82 -4.37
N ASP A 71 7.57 10.63 -3.34
CA ASP A 71 8.89 11.23 -3.10
C ASP A 71 9.95 10.13 -2.89
N ALA A 72 9.61 9.07 -2.16
CA ALA A 72 10.50 7.93 -1.98
C ALA A 72 10.79 7.20 -3.29
N LEU A 73 9.79 7.02 -4.17
CA LEU A 73 9.98 6.39 -5.49
C LEU A 73 10.93 7.20 -6.38
N GLU A 74 10.91 8.53 -6.28
CA GLU A 74 11.92 9.39 -6.94
C GLU A 74 13.31 9.17 -6.33
N GLU A 75 13.43 9.15 -4.99
CA GLU A 75 14.72 8.94 -4.30
C GLU A 75 15.36 7.58 -4.61
N ILE A 76 14.56 6.54 -4.84
CA ILE A 76 15.05 5.18 -5.10
C ILE A 76 15.15 4.81 -6.59
N ASP A 77 15.03 5.79 -7.50
CA ASP A 77 15.10 5.62 -8.96
C ASP A 77 13.98 4.74 -9.57
N PHE A 78 12.78 4.75 -8.98
CA PHE A 78 11.57 4.08 -9.48
C PHE A 78 10.50 5.06 -9.97
N GLU A 79 10.92 6.19 -10.55
CA GLU A 79 10.07 7.28 -11.04
C GLU A 79 9.01 6.80 -12.05
N ASN A 80 9.34 5.77 -12.84
CA ASN A 80 8.44 5.15 -13.81
C ASN A 80 7.19 4.50 -13.17
N PHE A 81 7.15 4.30 -11.86
CA PHE A 81 5.99 3.78 -11.15
C PHE A 81 5.00 4.89 -10.73
N ILE A 82 5.44 6.15 -10.73
CA ILE A 82 4.67 7.26 -10.15
C ILE A 82 3.38 7.52 -10.92
N ASP A 83 3.45 7.65 -12.24
CA ASP A 83 2.27 7.97 -13.05
C ASP A 83 1.20 6.85 -12.98
N PRO A 84 1.53 5.55 -13.16
CA PRO A 84 0.56 4.48 -12.97
C PRO A 84 -0.03 4.41 -11.56
N LEU A 85 0.75 4.74 -10.53
CA LEU A 85 0.28 4.74 -9.14
C LEU A 85 -0.64 5.92 -8.84
N ARG A 86 -0.39 7.11 -9.43
CA ARG A 86 -1.29 8.26 -9.31
C ARG A 86 -2.66 7.98 -9.92
N GLU A 87 -2.69 7.36 -11.10
CA GLU A 87 -3.94 6.91 -11.73
C GLU A 87 -4.67 5.90 -10.84
N SER A 88 -3.96 4.90 -10.33
CA SER A 88 -4.54 3.90 -9.42
C SER A 88 -5.10 4.53 -8.13
N LEU A 89 -4.43 5.54 -7.58
CA LEU A 89 -4.89 6.27 -6.39
C LEU A 89 -6.16 7.08 -6.68
N GLU A 90 -6.27 7.69 -7.85
CA GLU A 90 -7.47 8.41 -8.26
C GLU A 90 -8.66 7.46 -8.43
N GLN A 91 -8.46 6.34 -9.14
CA GLN A 91 -9.46 5.29 -9.28
C GLN A 91 -9.92 4.74 -7.91
N TYR A 92 -8.97 4.52 -6.99
CA TYR A 92 -9.30 4.11 -5.62
C TYR A 92 -10.17 5.14 -4.91
N LYS A 93 -9.79 6.43 -4.93
CA LYS A 93 -10.58 7.51 -4.31
C LYS A 93 -11.98 7.60 -4.89
N GLN A 94 -12.14 7.45 -6.20
CA GLN A 94 -13.45 7.43 -6.86
C GLN A 94 -14.29 6.24 -6.40
N SER A 95 -13.70 5.03 -6.36
CA SER A 95 -14.40 3.83 -5.91
C SER A 95 -14.92 3.92 -4.47
N ILE A 96 -14.21 4.63 -3.59
CA ILE A 96 -14.64 4.88 -2.21
C ILE A 96 -15.84 5.84 -2.17
N LYS A 97 -15.84 6.88 -3.00
CA LYS A 97 -16.98 7.81 -3.12
C LYS A 97 -18.22 7.09 -3.64
N ASP A 98 -18.08 6.25 -4.66
CA ASP A 98 -19.19 5.51 -5.26
C ASP A 98 -19.83 4.52 -4.27
N LYS A 99 -19.00 3.83 -3.46
CA LYS A 99 -19.49 2.96 -2.37
C LYS A 99 -20.24 3.71 -1.28
N LYS A 100 -19.84 4.95 -0.97
CA LYS A 100 -20.56 5.81 -0.01
C LYS A 100 -21.90 6.30 -0.60
N ALA A 101 -21.92 6.62 -1.88
CA ALA A 101 -23.16 6.98 -2.59
C ALA A 101 -24.15 5.81 -2.67
N SER A 102 -23.67 4.56 -2.83
CA SER A 102 -24.54 3.38 -2.85
C SER A 102 -25.07 2.97 -1.48
N LYS A 103 -24.40 3.33 -0.38
CA LYS A 103 -24.86 3.06 1.00
C LYS A 103 -25.91 4.05 1.52
N GLN A 104 -26.18 5.16 0.83
CA GLN A 104 -27.25 6.10 1.22
C GLN A 104 -28.68 5.59 0.93
N GLY A 105 -28.83 4.36 0.42
CA GLY A 105 -30.14 3.74 0.13
C GLY A 105 -30.71 2.82 1.21
N SER A 106 -29.97 2.44 2.26
CA SER A 106 -30.48 1.54 3.32
C SER A 106 -29.69 1.74 4.63
N ASP A 107 -30.42 2.12 5.68
CA ASP A 107 -30.01 2.19 7.10
C ASP A 107 -28.95 3.21 7.53
N LYS A 108 -29.45 4.42 7.82
CA LYS A 108 -28.75 5.60 8.31
C LYS A 108 -28.63 5.66 9.85
N LYS A 109 -28.46 4.54 10.55
CA LYS A 109 -28.35 4.57 12.03
C LYS A 109 -27.13 3.88 12.62
N GLU A 110 -26.56 2.89 11.97
CA GLU A 110 -25.37 2.19 12.52
C GLU A 110 -24.04 2.84 12.10
N ALA A 111 -24.01 3.60 11.01
CA ALA A 111 -22.78 4.25 10.53
C ALA A 111 -22.41 5.54 11.29
N GLU A 112 -23.36 6.14 12.03
CA GLU A 112 -23.07 7.34 12.85
C GLU A 112 -22.41 6.97 14.19
N GLU A 113 -22.64 5.76 14.74
CA GLU A 113 -21.99 5.29 15.97
C GLU A 113 -20.53 4.87 15.75
N GLU A 114 -20.22 4.11 14.69
CA GLU A 114 -18.82 3.70 14.38
C GLU A 114 -17.91 4.88 14.03
N THR A 115 -18.46 5.99 13.53
CA THR A 115 -17.66 7.17 13.16
C THR A 115 -17.39 8.07 14.37
N GLN A 116 -18.29 8.09 15.38
CA GLN A 116 -18.09 8.85 16.61
C GLN A 116 -17.08 8.16 17.54
N GLU A 117 -17.13 6.83 17.69
CA GLU A 117 -16.14 6.09 18.48
C GLU A 117 -14.71 6.23 17.92
N ALA A 118 -14.55 6.23 16.60
CA ALA A 118 -13.26 6.43 15.95
C ALA A 118 -12.73 7.87 16.06
N GLU A 119 -13.59 8.88 16.19
CA GLU A 119 -13.17 10.28 16.37
C GLU A 119 -12.85 10.60 17.84
N GLU A 120 -13.54 9.95 18.80
CA GLU A 120 -13.25 10.07 20.25
C GLU A 120 -11.94 9.37 20.65
N GLU A 121 -11.62 8.19 20.11
CA GLU A 121 -10.32 7.51 20.36
C GLU A 121 -9.12 8.33 19.84
N ILE A 122 -9.31 9.11 18.79
CA ILE A 122 -8.25 9.98 18.23
C ILE A 122 -8.04 11.22 19.11
N GLN A 123 -9.09 11.74 19.76
CA GLN A 123 -8.98 12.92 20.63
C GLN A 123 -8.46 12.58 22.03
N GLU A 124 -8.91 11.48 22.66
CA GLU A 124 -8.40 11.07 23.97
C GLU A 124 -6.91 10.70 23.91
N GLY A 125 -6.49 10.07 22.81
CA GLY A 125 -5.08 9.76 22.56
C GLY A 125 -4.20 11.00 22.35
N GLU A 126 -4.76 12.17 22.04
CA GLU A 126 -4.02 13.44 21.91
C GLU A 126 -3.88 14.19 23.25
N GLU A 127 -4.82 14.02 24.18
CA GLU A 127 -4.78 14.65 25.51
C GLU A 127 -3.87 13.90 26.52
N GLU A 128 -3.71 12.59 26.38
CA GLU A 128 -2.92 11.77 27.32
C GLU A 128 -1.39 11.86 27.10
N ILE A 129 -0.93 12.57 26.06
CA ILE A 129 0.51 12.73 25.73
C ILE A 129 1.06 14.14 26.03
N GLN A 130 0.37 14.95 26.84
CA GLN A 130 0.95 16.15 27.46
C GLN A 130 1.83 15.83 28.68
#